data_AF-A0A915VKH4-F1
#
_entry.id   AF-A0A915VKH4-F1
#
_cell.length_a   1.000
_cell.length_b   1.000
_cell.length_c   1.000
_cell.angle_alpha   90.00
_cell.angle_beta   90.00
_cell.angle_gamma   90.00
#
_symmetry.space_group_name_H-M   'P 1'
#
loop_
_entity.id
_entity.type
_entity.pdbx_description
1 polymer ?
#
loop_
_entity_poly.entity_id
_entity_poly.type
_entity_poly.pdbx_seq_one_letter_code
_entity_poly.pdbx_strand_id
1 'polypeptide(L)'
;MKTRLKFSALSLIAIFAIHSQATAQDFNDEKLTMESSSSELLEHIEDVNKNYQTYNTTSNSTCPSSILDSRDNESYAVVQIGNKCWFAEDLNYNTPGSRPNSQLAPGSGRLYHWSEVMNNYTSSGARGACPYGWHVPTDAEWNDLEIAVGLNASDATQTGNRGSHAPSLKSVNHWPSGAGTNSSGFNVEPNGYYGVISSSGAIGYGSHGDGAYYWTSTTGSNSSWAWGRSLYLSNSTVRRSLNLKTHNKYSCRCVSNNTVVAVSKVAPSNVSEIEVYPNPTTGRITIDLKEETGEVFVQVFSVSGQLVYEAENVQGDSHQLELNQPEGIYFVEVTTTEGKERFKVVKLQ
;
A
#
# COMPACT_ATOMS: atom_id res chain seq x y z
N MET A 1 23.65 42.40 11.30
CA MET A 1 23.33 41.19 12.10
C MET A 1 22.76 40.17 11.12
N LYS A 2 23.55 39.17 10.68
CA LYS A 2 23.55 37.76 11.15
C LYS A 2 22.10 37.20 11.18
N THR A 3 21.70 36.22 10.37
CA THR A 3 22.38 34.96 10.02
C THR A 3 21.82 34.39 8.70
N ARG A 4 22.69 34.01 7.77
CA ARG A 4 22.38 33.23 6.55
C ARG A 4 22.44 31.73 6.89
N LEU A 5 21.40 30.95 6.56
CA LEU A 5 21.52 29.49 6.53
C LEU A 5 22.42 29.10 5.34
N LYS A 6 23.64 28.67 5.64
CA LYS A 6 24.51 27.96 4.70
C LYS A 6 24.07 26.49 4.69
N PHE A 7 23.41 26.03 3.64
CA PHE A 7 23.44 24.61 3.29
C PHE A 7 24.79 24.35 2.61
N SER A 8 25.68 23.63 3.28
CA SER A 8 27.02 23.35 2.76
C SER A 8 26.95 22.27 1.67
N ALA A 9 27.16 22.66 0.42
CA ALA A 9 27.47 21.76 -0.69
C ALA A 9 28.90 21.19 -0.54
N LEU A 10 29.15 20.44 0.54
CA LEU A 10 30.48 19.93 0.91
C LEU A 10 30.51 18.43 1.25
N SER A 11 29.48 17.67 0.86
CA SER A 11 29.50 16.20 1.01
C SER A 11 29.34 15.42 -0.30
N LEU A 12 29.60 16.03 -1.45
CA LEU A 12 29.62 15.31 -2.74
C LEU A 12 30.91 15.46 -3.56
N ILE A 13 31.94 16.16 -3.06
CA ILE A 13 33.26 16.21 -3.71
C ILE A 13 34.28 15.41 -2.88
N ALA A 14 33.98 14.13 -2.66
CA ALA A 14 34.93 13.20 -2.07
C ALA A 14 34.84 11.81 -2.71
N ILE A 15 34.55 11.72 -4.00
CA ILE A 15 34.86 10.55 -4.83
C ILE A 15 35.27 11.11 -6.19
N PHE A 16 36.46 10.72 -6.67
CA PHE A 16 37.19 11.19 -7.86
C PHE A 16 38.11 12.41 -7.70
N ALA A 17 39.11 12.26 -6.83
CA ALA A 17 40.41 12.91 -7.03
C ALA A 17 41.50 11.84 -7.13
N ILE A 18 41.45 11.00 -8.16
CA ILE A 18 42.57 10.14 -8.56
C ILE A 18 42.65 10.18 -10.10
N HIS A 19 43.53 11.05 -10.60
CA HIS A 19 44.03 11.17 -11.97
C HIS A 19 43.07 11.66 -13.09
N SER A 20 42.89 12.98 -13.20
CA SER A 20 42.93 13.65 -14.52
C SER A 20 43.16 15.16 -14.34
N GLN A 21 43.94 15.76 -15.24
CA GLN A 21 44.17 17.21 -15.29
C GLN A 21 42.93 17.89 -15.90
N ALA A 22 41.89 18.13 -15.10
CA ALA A 22 40.75 18.95 -15.50
C ALA A 22 41.09 20.45 -15.33
N THR A 23 40.74 21.26 -16.33
CA THR A 23 41.03 22.71 -16.30
C THR A 23 39.86 23.48 -15.67
N ALA A 24 40.10 24.71 -15.20
CA ALA A 24 39.07 25.55 -14.57
C ALA A 24 37.87 25.87 -15.48
N GLN A 25 38.01 25.67 -16.80
CA GLN A 25 36.94 25.83 -17.78
C GLN A 25 35.98 24.64 -17.77
N ASP A 26 36.50 23.41 -17.63
CA ASP A 26 35.70 22.18 -17.54
C ASP A 26 34.78 22.18 -16.30
N PHE A 27 35.27 22.73 -15.17
CA PHE A 27 34.47 22.90 -13.96
C PHE A 27 33.33 23.92 -14.08
N ASN A 28 33.48 24.93 -14.94
CA ASN A 28 32.42 25.92 -15.14
C ASN A 28 31.32 25.39 -16.07
N ASP A 29 31.69 24.63 -17.11
CA ASP A 29 30.71 24.00 -18.01
C ASP A 29 29.93 22.87 -17.30
N GLU A 30 30.59 22.11 -16.43
CA GLU A 30 29.94 21.07 -15.61
C GLU A 30 29.02 21.68 -14.52
N LYS A 31 29.39 22.86 -13.99
CA LYS A 31 28.55 23.64 -13.08
C LYS A 31 27.33 24.26 -13.79
N LEU A 32 27.51 24.79 -14.99
CA LEU A 32 26.43 25.36 -15.82
C LEU A 32 25.43 24.27 -16.26
N THR A 33 25.89 23.06 -16.57
CA THR A 33 25.02 21.92 -16.92
C THR A 33 24.27 21.35 -15.72
N MET A 34 24.88 21.34 -14.52
CA MET A 34 24.16 21.02 -13.28
C MET A 34 23.14 22.09 -12.89
N GLU A 35 23.47 23.37 -13.08
CA GLU A 35 22.55 24.48 -12.81
C GLU A 35 21.36 24.49 -13.80
N SER A 36 21.58 24.16 -15.09
CA SER A 36 20.48 24.02 -16.07
C SER A 36 19.60 22.80 -15.80
N SER A 37 20.19 21.66 -15.43
CA SER A 37 19.45 20.46 -15.01
C SER A 37 18.61 20.72 -13.75
N SER A 38 19.12 21.51 -12.82
CA SER A 38 18.39 21.86 -11.59
C SER A 38 17.22 22.82 -11.87
N SER A 39 17.34 23.75 -12.82
CA SER A 39 16.22 24.61 -13.22
C SER A 39 15.15 23.84 -13.99
N GLU A 40 15.52 22.90 -14.85
CA GLU A 40 14.58 22.02 -15.56
C GLU A 40 13.85 21.07 -14.59
N LEU A 41 14.55 20.54 -13.59
CA LEU A 41 13.94 19.76 -12.49
C LEU A 41 12.99 20.61 -11.64
N LEU A 42 13.30 21.89 -11.40
CA LEU A 42 12.44 22.81 -10.66
C LEU A 42 11.19 23.20 -11.44
N GLU A 43 11.28 23.45 -12.75
CA GLU A 43 10.11 23.67 -13.61
C GLU A 43 9.23 22.40 -13.68
N HIS A 44 9.84 21.21 -13.71
CA HIS A 44 9.09 19.95 -13.67
C HIS A 44 8.43 19.70 -12.31
N ILE A 45 9.07 20.09 -11.20
CA ILE A 45 8.50 20.02 -9.85
C ILE A 45 7.38 21.06 -9.68
N GLU A 46 7.50 22.25 -10.27
CA GLU A 46 6.43 23.26 -10.25
C GLU A 46 5.22 22.82 -11.08
N ASP A 47 5.42 22.15 -12.22
CA ASP A 47 4.32 21.58 -13.03
C ASP A 47 3.67 20.35 -12.36
N VAL A 48 4.46 19.54 -11.64
CA VAL A 48 3.94 18.47 -10.76
C VAL A 48 3.14 19.06 -9.59
N ASN A 49 3.60 20.13 -8.95
CA ASN A 49 2.89 20.77 -7.84
C ASN A 49 1.64 21.55 -8.28
N LYS A 50 1.59 22.05 -9.52
CA LYS A 50 0.39 22.65 -10.11
C LYS A 50 -0.74 21.64 -10.34
N ASN A 51 -0.38 20.36 -10.48
CA ASN A 51 -1.30 19.24 -10.66
C ASN A 51 -1.59 18.45 -9.37
N TYR A 52 -0.97 18.80 -8.24
CA TYR A 52 -1.41 18.36 -6.91
C TYR A 52 -2.62 19.19 -6.45
N GLN A 53 -3.73 19.06 -7.17
CA GLN A 53 -5.03 19.20 -6.56
C GLN A 53 -5.12 18.12 -5.49
N THR A 54 -5.28 18.53 -4.23
CA THR A 54 -5.73 17.65 -3.15
C THR A 54 -7.05 17.04 -3.58
N TYR A 55 -6.97 15.84 -4.15
CA TYR A 55 -8.09 14.93 -4.21
C TYR A 55 -8.42 14.57 -2.76
N ASN A 56 -9.34 15.31 -2.13
CA ASN A 56 -10.29 14.70 -1.22
C ASN A 56 -11.19 13.80 -2.05
N THR A 57 -10.60 12.75 -2.63
CA THR A 57 -11.38 11.58 -2.99
C THR A 57 -11.68 10.92 -1.67
N THR A 58 -12.93 11.03 -1.24
CA THR A 58 -13.60 9.90 -0.59
C THR A 58 -13.55 8.75 -1.61
N SER A 59 -12.37 8.14 -1.78
CA SER A 59 -12.25 6.93 -2.56
C SER A 59 -12.98 5.90 -1.73
N ASN A 60 -14.18 5.53 -2.17
CA ASN A 60 -14.66 4.18 -1.95
C ASN A 60 -13.57 3.25 -2.47
N SER A 61 -12.59 2.92 -1.64
CA SER A 61 -11.42 2.15 -2.06
C SER A 61 -11.80 0.67 -2.09
N THR A 62 -12.89 0.33 -2.78
CA THR A 62 -13.18 -1.06 -3.10
C THR A 62 -12.11 -1.55 -4.04
N CYS A 63 -11.65 -2.79 -3.84
CA CYS A 63 -10.72 -3.39 -4.77
C CYS A 63 -11.30 -3.42 -6.19
N PRO A 64 -10.49 -3.13 -7.23
CA PRO A 64 -10.94 -3.33 -8.60
C PRO A 64 -11.28 -4.82 -8.81
N SER A 65 -12.16 -5.14 -9.76
CA SER A 65 -12.48 -6.54 -10.09
C SER A 65 -11.29 -7.26 -10.74
N SER A 66 -10.45 -6.52 -11.44
CA SER A 66 -9.23 -7.01 -12.06
C SER A 66 -8.23 -5.88 -12.28
N ILE A 67 -6.98 -6.24 -12.55
CA ILE A 67 -5.95 -5.32 -13.03
C ILE A 67 -5.33 -5.85 -14.32
N LEU A 68 -4.69 -4.94 -15.08
CA LEU A 68 -3.82 -5.29 -16.20
C LEU A 68 -2.37 -5.00 -15.81
N ASP A 69 -1.51 -6.00 -15.88
CA ASP A 69 -0.08 -5.83 -15.72
C ASP A 69 0.52 -5.31 -17.02
N SER A 70 0.89 -4.03 -17.05
CA SER A 70 1.42 -3.37 -18.25
C SER A 70 2.78 -3.91 -18.70
N ARG A 71 3.44 -4.74 -17.89
CA ARG A 71 4.77 -5.30 -18.21
C ARG A 71 4.69 -6.49 -19.16
N ASP A 72 3.60 -7.25 -19.11
CA ASP A 72 3.39 -8.47 -19.92
C ASP A 72 1.98 -8.58 -20.51
N ASN A 73 1.11 -7.59 -20.28
CA ASN A 73 -0.30 -7.56 -20.68
C ASN A 73 -1.14 -8.70 -20.11
N GLU A 74 -0.72 -9.31 -19.00
CA GLU A 74 -1.53 -10.29 -18.28
C GLU A 74 -2.58 -9.57 -17.42
N SER A 75 -3.81 -10.10 -17.40
CA SER A 75 -4.86 -9.57 -16.54
C SER A 75 -5.07 -10.50 -15.35
N TYR A 76 -5.12 -9.92 -14.15
CA TYR A 76 -5.35 -10.67 -12.92
C TYR A 76 -6.65 -10.22 -12.28
N ALA A 77 -7.54 -11.16 -11.99
CA ALA A 77 -8.67 -10.95 -11.12
C ALA A 77 -8.20 -10.57 -9.71
N VAL A 78 -8.97 -9.70 -9.06
CA VAL A 78 -8.65 -9.17 -7.74
C VAL A 78 -9.85 -9.35 -6.82
N VAL A 79 -9.55 -9.68 -5.56
CA VAL A 79 -10.54 -9.83 -4.50
C VAL A 79 -10.13 -9.01 -3.28
N GLN A 80 -11.11 -8.43 -2.60
CA GLN A 80 -10.90 -7.82 -1.30
C GLN A 80 -10.98 -8.88 -0.21
N ILE A 81 -9.94 -9.00 0.61
CA ILE A 81 -9.96 -9.83 1.82
C ILE A 81 -9.42 -9.00 2.98
N GLY A 82 -10.25 -8.84 4.02
CA GLY A 82 -10.01 -7.88 5.07
C GLY A 82 -9.90 -6.46 4.51
N ASN A 83 -8.81 -5.77 4.85
CA ASN A 83 -8.50 -4.41 4.42
C ASN A 83 -7.48 -4.37 3.27
N LYS A 84 -7.31 -5.44 2.48
CA LYS A 84 -6.33 -5.51 1.39
C LYS A 84 -6.94 -6.06 0.12
N CYS A 85 -6.41 -5.63 -1.01
CA CYS A 85 -6.71 -6.22 -2.30
C CYS A 85 -5.67 -7.29 -2.62
N TRP A 86 -6.15 -8.45 -3.03
CA TRP A 86 -5.34 -9.62 -3.33
C TRP A 86 -5.60 -10.09 -4.74
N PHE A 87 -4.57 -10.60 -5.41
CA PHE A 87 -4.79 -11.38 -6.62
C PHE A 87 -5.62 -12.62 -6.29
N ALA A 88 -6.70 -12.82 -7.03
CA ALA A 88 -7.49 -14.04 -7.05
C ALA A 88 -6.86 -15.12 -7.95
N GLU A 89 -5.74 -14.82 -8.62
CA GLU A 89 -4.99 -15.75 -9.46
C GLU A 89 -3.50 -15.81 -9.05
N ASP A 90 -2.83 -16.93 -9.35
CA ASP A 90 -1.40 -17.07 -9.12
C ASP A 90 -0.62 -16.15 -10.08
N LEU A 91 0.42 -15.47 -9.59
CA LEU A 91 1.26 -14.59 -10.42
C LEU A 91 1.85 -15.35 -11.62
N ASN A 92 1.75 -14.76 -12.81
CA ASN A 92 2.21 -15.34 -14.07
C ASN A 92 3.38 -14.56 -14.71
N TYR A 93 3.96 -13.58 -14.01
CA TYR A 93 5.04 -12.74 -14.54
C TYR A 93 6.34 -13.52 -14.77
N ASN A 94 6.88 -13.49 -15.98
CA ASN A 94 8.06 -14.27 -16.35
C ASN A 94 9.37 -13.64 -15.82
N THR A 95 9.88 -14.15 -14.70
CA THR A 95 11.24 -13.81 -14.21
C THR A 95 12.27 -14.85 -14.66
N PRO A 96 13.57 -14.49 -14.77
CA PRO A 96 14.62 -15.45 -15.07
C PRO A 96 14.59 -16.65 -14.13
N GLY A 97 14.50 -17.86 -14.70
CA GLY A 97 14.45 -19.11 -13.94
C GLY A 97 13.04 -19.57 -13.53
N SER A 98 12.04 -18.69 -13.50
CA SER A 98 10.65 -19.07 -13.20
C SER A 98 10.11 -20.11 -14.19
N ARG A 99 9.20 -20.97 -13.74
CA ARG A 99 8.63 -22.04 -14.56
C ARG A 99 7.13 -21.85 -14.78
N PRO A 100 6.62 -21.95 -16.01
CA PRO A 100 5.18 -22.04 -16.23
C PRO A 100 4.61 -23.24 -15.47
N ASN A 101 3.45 -23.06 -14.85
CA ASN A 101 2.70 -24.17 -14.29
C ASN A 101 1.66 -24.66 -15.30
N SER A 102 2.05 -25.58 -16.16
CA SER A 102 1.20 -26.08 -17.25
C SER A 102 0.50 -27.41 -16.94
N GLN A 103 0.49 -27.83 -15.66
CA GLN A 103 0.05 -29.18 -15.29
C GLN A 103 -1.48 -29.29 -15.12
N LEU A 104 -2.17 -28.25 -14.63
CA LEU A 104 -3.64 -28.24 -14.43
C LEU A 104 -4.35 -27.64 -15.65
N ALA A 105 -4.00 -26.40 -15.98
CA ALA A 105 -4.58 -25.67 -17.11
C ALA A 105 -3.58 -24.62 -17.64
N PRO A 106 -3.73 -24.18 -18.91
CA PRO A 106 -3.15 -22.92 -19.35
C PRO A 106 -3.62 -21.79 -18.42
N GLY A 107 -2.71 -20.94 -17.95
CA GLY A 107 -3.03 -19.81 -17.08
C GLY A 107 -2.94 -20.09 -15.57
N SER A 108 -2.48 -21.26 -15.11
CA SER A 108 -2.28 -21.56 -13.68
C SER A 108 -1.10 -20.83 -13.01
N GLY A 109 -0.65 -19.70 -13.57
CA GLY A 109 0.49 -18.93 -13.10
C GLY A 109 1.85 -19.61 -13.29
N ARG A 110 2.86 -19.12 -12.55
CA ARG A 110 4.22 -19.65 -12.56
C ARG A 110 4.70 -20.04 -11.18
N LEU A 111 5.71 -20.92 -11.17
CA LEU A 111 6.42 -21.37 -10.00
C LEU A 111 7.80 -20.72 -9.94
N TYR A 112 8.15 -20.19 -8.79
CA TYR A 112 9.36 -19.41 -8.57
C TYR A 112 10.17 -19.96 -7.41
N HIS A 113 11.49 -19.99 -7.53
CA HIS A 113 12.32 -19.96 -6.32
C HIS A 113 12.12 -18.61 -5.62
N TRP A 114 12.40 -18.58 -4.32
CA TRP A 114 12.14 -17.38 -3.54
C TRP A 114 12.86 -16.14 -4.09
N SER A 115 14.12 -16.27 -4.51
CA SER A 115 14.89 -15.16 -5.09
C SER A 115 14.32 -14.67 -6.43
N GLU A 116 13.71 -15.56 -7.21
CA GLU A 116 13.13 -15.26 -8.52
C GLU A 116 11.84 -14.44 -8.38
N VAL A 117 10.97 -14.79 -7.42
CA VAL A 117 9.75 -14.01 -7.15
C VAL A 117 10.06 -12.73 -6.38
N MET A 118 11.07 -12.76 -5.52
CA MET A 118 11.53 -11.55 -4.85
C MET A 118 12.35 -10.66 -5.76
N ASN A 119 12.65 -11.07 -7.00
CA ASN A 119 13.49 -10.32 -7.94
C ASN A 119 14.78 -9.79 -7.28
N ASN A 120 15.44 -10.66 -6.50
CA ASN A 120 16.63 -10.37 -5.70
C ASN A 120 16.52 -9.29 -4.60
N TYR A 121 15.32 -8.75 -4.34
CA TYR A 121 15.09 -7.93 -3.14
C TYR A 121 15.19 -8.79 -1.87
N THR A 122 15.68 -8.19 -0.80
CA THR A 122 15.82 -8.83 0.51
C THR A 122 14.83 -8.30 1.55
N SER A 123 14.28 -7.11 1.33
CA SER A 123 13.29 -6.49 2.22
C SER A 123 11.95 -7.22 2.14
N SER A 124 11.36 -7.50 3.31
CA SER A 124 9.98 -7.98 3.39
C SER A 124 9.03 -6.90 2.88
N GLY A 125 7.98 -7.29 2.15
CA GLY A 125 7.02 -6.37 1.52
C GLY A 125 7.56 -5.72 0.24
N ALA A 126 8.70 -6.18 -0.29
CA ALA A 126 9.22 -5.67 -1.56
C ALA A 126 8.29 -6.09 -2.73
N ARG A 127 8.25 -5.22 -3.74
CA ARG A 127 7.49 -5.47 -4.98
C ARG A 127 7.81 -6.83 -5.59
N GLY A 128 9.09 -7.19 -5.64
CA GLY A 128 9.56 -8.42 -6.28
C GLY A 128 9.08 -8.49 -7.74
N ALA A 129 8.46 -9.61 -8.10
CA ALA A 129 7.89 -9.89 -9.40
C ALA A 129 6.47 -9.32 -9.59
N CYS A 130 5.82 -8.81 -8.54
CA CYS A 130 4.49 -8.20 -8.65
C CYS A 130 4.50 -6.87 -9.43
N PRO A 131 3.35 -6.45 -10.00
CA PRO A 131 3.27 -5.20 -10.74
C PRO A 131 3.42 -3.96 -9.85
N TYR A 132 3.57 -2.79 -10.47
CA TYR A 132 3.61 -1.53 -9.74
C TYR A 132 2.33 -1.30 -8.93
N GLY A 133 2.46 -0.82 -7.70
CA GLY A 133 1.34 -0.68 -6.75
C GLY A 133 0.99 -1.95 -5.96
N TRP A 134 1.66 -3.07 -6.28
CA TRP A 134 1.50 -4.38 -5.65
C TRP A 134 2.84 -4.91 -5.16
N HIS A 135 2.83 -5.87 -4.24
CA HIS A 135 4.04 -6.50 -3.74
C HIS A 135 3.86 -7.96 -3.37
N VAL A 136 5.01 -8.64 -3.18
CA VAL A 136 5.04 -10.02 -2.68
C VAL A 136 4.60 -9.98 -1.21
N PRO A 137 3.52 -10.67 -0.83
CA PRO A 137 2.91 -10.54 0.49
C PRO A 137 3.87 -10.99 1.58
N THR A 138 3.83 -10.27 2.69
CA THR A 138 4.53 -10.64 3.91
C THR A 138 3.84 -11.81 4.61
N ASP A 139 4.54 -12.45 5.56
CA ASP A 139 3.92 -13.44 6.43
C ASP A 139 2.81 -12.84 7.31
N ALA A 140 2.96 -11.58 7.73
CA ALA A 140 1.95 -10.86 8.50
C ALA A 140 0.67 -10.64 7.69
N GLU A 141 0.79 -10.19 6.43
CA GLU A 141 -0.39 -10.00 5.56
C GLU A 141 -1.10 -11.31 5.25
N TRP A 142 -0.37 -12.42 5.11
CA TRP A 142 -0.98 -13.75 5.03
C TRP A 142 -1.73 -14.13 6.31
N ASN A 143 -1.21 -13.79 7.49
CA ASN A 143 -1.91 -14.02 8.74
C ASN A 143 -3.20 -13.19 8.83
N ASP A 144 -3.14 -11.92 8.43
CA ASP A 144 -4.32 -11.03 8.40
C ASP A 144 -5.37 -11.54 7.41
N LEU A 145 -4.96 -12.01 6.23
CA LEU A 145 -5.85 -12.68 5.27
C LEU A 145 -6.51 -13.90 5.89
N GLU A 146 -5.74 -14.76 6.56
CA GLU A 146 -6.28 -15.97 7.18
C GLU A 146 -7.28 -15.64 8.30
N ILE A 147 -6.99 -14.63 9.12
CA ILE A 147 -7.92 -14.14 10.16
C ILE A 147 -9.22 -13.65 9.52
N ALA A 148 -9.11 -12.85 8.45
CA ALA A 148 -10.28 -12.31 7.75
C ALA A 148 -11.19 -13.39 7.15
N VAL A 149 -10.68 -14.59 6.90
CA VAL A 149 -11.45 -15.73 6.37
C VAL A 149 -11.76 -16.82 7.40
N GLY A 150 -11.52 -16.58 8.69
CA GLY A 150 -11.99 -17.43 9.78
C GLY A 150 -10.90 -18.10 10.64
N LEU A 151 -9.63 -17.73 10.52
CA LEU A 151 -8.61 -18.14 11.49
C LEU A 151 -8.78 -17.36 12.81
N ASN A 152 -8.70 -18.06 13.95
CA ASN A 152 -8.65 -17.38 15.24
C ASN A 152 -7.35 -16.57 15.38
N ALA A 153 -7.45 -15.32 15.82
CA ALA A 153 -6.29 -14.43 15.95
C ALA A 153 -5.21 -14.99 16.91
N SER A 154 -5.59 -15.79 17.92
CA SER A 154 -4.64 -16.49 18.81
C SER A 154 -3.75 -17.50 18.08
N ASP A 155 -4.17 -17.98 16.91
CA ASP A 155 -3.48 -18.98 16.11
C ASP A 155 -2.64 -18.34 15.00
N ALA A 156 -2.78 -17.03 14.79
CA ALA A 156 -2.22 -16.29 13.66
C ALA A 156 -0.70 -16.37 13.52
N THR A 157 0.06 -16.68 14.57
CA THR A 157 1.53 -16.80 14.51
C THR A 157 2.04 -18.21 14.78
N GLN A 158 1.14 -19.16 15.05
CA GLN A 158 1.52 -20.56 15.29
C GLN A 158 2.17 -21.16 14.01
N THR A 159 3.06 -22.12 14.21
CA THR A 159 3.70 -22.85 13.10
C THR A 159 3.02 -24.20 12.94
N GLY A 160 2.82 -24.66 11.71
CA GLY A 160 2.12 -25.91 11.40
C GLY A 160 0.73 -25.67 10.83
N ASN A 161 -0.14 -26.68 10.96
CA ASN A 161 -1.52 -26.65 10.45
C ASN A 161 -2.39 -25.81 11.39
N ARG A 162 -3.16 -24.88 10.84
CA ARG A 162 -3.96 -23.94 11.63
C ARG A 162 -5.36 -23.75 11.08
N GLY A 163 -6.29 -23.50 12.00
CA GLY A 163 -7.67 -23.18 11.71
C GLY A 163 -8.41 -24.29 10.95
N SER A 164 -9.55 -23.93 10.37
CA SER A 164 -10.35 -24.80 9.50
C SER A 164 -10.87 -24.04 8.28
N HIS A 165 -10.26 -22.90 7.96
CA HIS A 165 -10.65 -21.93 6.94
C HIS A 165 -10.10 -22.24 5.54
N ALA A 166 -9.26 -23.26 5.35
CA ALA A 166 -8.69 -23.57 4.03
C ALA A 166 -9.75 -23.80 2.93
N PRO A 167 -10.92 -24.43 3.17
CA PRO A 167 -11.93 -24.60 2.13
C PRO A 167 -12.43 -23.27 1.55
N SER A 168 -12.49 -22.19 2.35
CA SER A 168 -12.93 -20.88 1.85
C SER A 168 -11.95 -20.25 0.87
N LEU A 169 -10.66 -20.59 0.98
CA LEU A 169 -9.58 -20.10 0.11
C LEU A 169 -9.40 -20.93 -1.17
N LYS A 170 -9.65 -22.24 -1.10
CA LYS A 170 -9.47 -23.17 -2.23
C LYS A 170 -10.49 -22.89 -3.33
N SER A 171 -10.06 -22.98 -4.58
CA SER A 171 -10.93 -22.93 -5.76
C SER A 171 -11.99 -24.04 -5.71
N VAL A 172 -13.14 -23.79 -6.35
CA VAL A 172 -14.21 -24.80 -6.49
C VAL A 172 -13.86 -25.87 -7.53
N ASN A 173 -12.91 -25.56 -8.41
CA ASN A 173 -12.48 -26.43 -9.51
C ASN A 173 -11.14 -27.09 -9.18
N HIS A 174 -10.80 -28.14 -9.92
CA HIS A 174 -9.52 -28.87 -9.90
C HIS A 174 -9.09 -29.55 -8.60
N TRP A 175 -9.59 -29.13 -7.42
CA TRP A 175 -9.46 -29.91 -6.19
C TRP A 175 -10.34 -31.16 -6.30
N PRO A 176 -9.76 -32.38 -6.22
CA PRO A 176 -10.54 -33.60 -6.20
C PRO A 176 -11.61 -33.56 -5.10
N SER A 177 -12.75 -34.21 -5.37
CA SER A 177 -13.87 -34.30 -4.41
C SER A 177 -14.48 -32.96 -3.96
N GLY A 178 -14.20 -31.84 -4.64
CA GLY A 178 -14.79 -30.54 -4.32
C GLY A 178 -14.33 -29.97 -2.98
N ALA A 179 -13.05 -30.12 -2.65
CA ALA A 179 -12.51 -29.72 -1.33
C ALA A 179 -12.45 -28.20 -1.07
N GLY A 180 -12.78 -27.37 -2.07
CA GLY A 180 -12.83 -25.92 -1.95
C GLY A 180 -14.23 -25.37 -2.17
N THR A 181 -14.62 -24.38 -1.36
CA THR A 181 -15.86 -23.61 -1.53
C THR A 181 -15.63 -22.27 -2.20
N ASN A 182 -14.37 -21.80 -2.22
CA ASN A 182 -13.95 -20.48 -2.70
C ASN A 182 -14.79 -19.31 -2.16
N SER A 183 -15.37 -19.44 -0.96
CA SER A 183 -16.28 -18.43 -0.42
C SER A 183 -15.59 -17.11 -0.07
N SER A 184 -14.25 -17.07 -0.02
CA SER A 184 -13.48 -15.83 0.11
C SER A 184 -13.18 -15.15 -1.23
N GLY A 185 -13.37 -15.85 -2.36
CA GLY A 185 -12.97 -15.41 -3.69
C GLY A 185 -11.46 -15.43 -3.97
N PHE A 186 -10.64 -15.96 -3.04
CA PHE A 186 -9.18 -16.01 -3.19
C PHE A 186 -8.71 -17.02 -4.25
N ASN A 187 -9.51 -18.05 -4.53
CA ASN A 187 -9.36 -19.00 -5.63
C ASN A 187 -7.96 -19.67 -5.71
N VAL A 188 -7.57 -20.37 -4.65
CA VAL A 188 -6.33 -21.17 -4.59
C VAL A 188 -6.51 -22.46 -5.37
N GLU A 189 -5.77 -22.65 -6.45
CA GLU A 189 -5.74 -23.87 -7.25
C GLU A 189 -4.74 -24.91 -6.70
N PRO A 190 -4.97 -26.24 -6.87
CA PRO A 190 -4.06 -27.30 -6.41
C PRO A 190 -2.84 -27.47 -7.34
N ASN A 191 -2.12 -26.37 -7.49
CA ASN A 191 -1.05 -26.18 -8.46
C ASN A 191 0.26 -26.92 -8.13
N GLY A 192 0.38 -27.46 -6.91
CA GLY A 192 1.57 -28.16 -6.45
C GLY A 192 2.81 -27.27 -6.38
N TYR A 193 3.97 -27.88 -6.59
CA TYR A 193 5.27 -27.21 -6.64
C TYR A 193 6.17 -27.86 -7.69
N TYR A 194 7.31 -27.22 -7.98
CA TYR A 194 8.38 -27.83 -8.77
C TYR A 194 9.66 -27.87 -7.95
N GLY A 195 10.26 -29.03 -7.75
CA GLY A 195 11.45 -29.17 -6.91
C GLY A 195 11.74 -30.63 -6.59
N VAL A 196 12.29 -30.88 -5.41
CA VAL A 196 12.65 -32.24 -4.99
C VAL A 196 11.40 -33.04 -4.67
N ILE A 197 11.13 -34.10 -5.45
CA ILE A 197 9.92 -34.94 -5.34
C ILE A 197 10.20 -36.36 -4.79
N SER A 198 11.46 -36.72 -4.56
CA SER A 198 11.83 -38.02 -4.00
C SER A 198 12.97 -37.91 -3.00
N SER A 199 13.08 -38.91 -2.12
CA SER A 199 14.22 -39.06 -1.22
C SER A 199 15.55 -39.29 -1.95
N SER A 200 15.50 -39.74 -3.21
CA SER A 200 16.67 -39.86 -4.09
C SER A 200 17.09 -38.55 -4.76
N GLY A 201 16.39 -37.45 -4.50
CA GLY A 201 16.72 -36.12 -5.05
C GLY A 201 16.18 -35.87 -6.45
N ALA A 202 15.22 -36.66 -6.94
CA ALA A 202 14.61 -36.42 -8.25
C ALA A 202 13.90 -35.06 -8.25
N ILE A 203 14.07 -34.31 -9.34
CA ILE A 203 13.48 -32.99 -9.52
C ILE A 203 12.29 -33.09 -10.48
N GLY A 204 11.15 -32.55 -10.09
CA GLY A 204 9.95 -32.54 -10.93
C GLY A 204 8.78 -31.79 -10.31
N TYR A 205 7.61 -31.91 -10.94
CA TYR A 205 6.36 -31.40 -10.38
C TYR A 205 5.84 -32.34 -9.30
N GLY A 206 5.45 -31.79 -8.15
CA GLY A 206 4.99 -32.53 -6.98
C GLY A 206 3.68 -31.98 -6.42
N SER A 207 2.90 -32.84 -5.76
CA SER A 207 1.62 -32.51 -5.10
C SER A 207 0.58 -31.83 -6.00
N HIS A 208 0.64 -32.09 -7.30
CA HIS A 208 -0.35 -31.60 -8.25
C HIS A 208 -1.72 -32.25 -8.01
N GLY A 209 -2.78 -31.45 -7.95
CA GLY A 209 -4.12 -31.94 -7.58
C GLY A 209 -4.28 -32.26 -6.08
N ASP A 210 -3.20 -32.24 -5.29
CA ASP A 210 -3.19 -32.63 -3.87
C ASP A 210 -2.78 -31.48 -2.93
N GLY A 211 -2.14 -30.43 -3.45
CA GLY A 211 -1.77 -29.29 -2.65
C GLY A 211 -1.42 -28.03 -3.43
N ALA A 212 -1.33 -26.92 -2.70
CA ALA A 212 -0.94 -25.60 -3.19
C ALA A 212 0.11 -25.01 -2.26
N TYR A 213 1.10 -24.31 -2.80
CA TYR A 213 2.27 -23.83 -2.06
C TYR A 213 2.57 -22.39 -2.45
N TYR A 214 2.75 -21.54 -1.46
CA TYR A 214 2.93 -20.11 -1.64
C TYR A 214 4.15 -19.58 -0.89
N TRP A 215 4.93 -18.75 -1.56
CA TRP A 215 5.94 -17.93 -0.92
C TRP A 215 5.34 -16.70 -0.23
N THR A 216 5.98 -16.27 0.85
CA THR A 216 5.89 -14.90 1.36
C THR A 216 7.25 -14.21 1.24
N SER A 217 7.28 -12.89 1.30
CA SER A 217 8.52 -12.10 1.29
C SER A 217 9.29 -12.15 2.61
N THR A 218 8.69 -12.71 3.67
CA THR A 218 9.27 -12.65 5.02
C THR A 218 10.26 -13.78 5.23
N THR A 219 11.50 -13.41 5.55
CA THR A 219 12.55 -14.38 5.85
C THR A 219 12.40 -14.96 7.26
N GLY A 220 12.84 -16.20 7.46
CA GLY A 220 12.98 -16.75 8.79
C GLY A 220 14.12 -16.11 9.58
N SER A 221 14.30 -16.54 10.83
CA SER A 221 15.48 -16.18 11.64
C SER A 221 16.79 -16.57 10.96
N ASN A 222 16.77 -17.67 10.20
CA ASN A 222 17.81 -18.03 9.25
C ASN A 222 17.45 -17.48 7.85
N SER A 223 18.34 -16.66 7.27
CA SER A 223 18.13 -15.98 5.99
C SER A 223 18.03 -16.93 4.79
N SER A 224 18.45 -18.19 4.90
CA SER A 224 18.26 -19.23 3.88
C SER A 224 16.81 -19.73 3.78
N TRP A 225 15.97 -19.37 4.75
CA TRP A 225 14.58 -19.81 4.85
C TRP A 225 13.63 -18.62 4.69
N ALA A 226 12.46 -18.88 4.13
CA ALA A 226 11.36 -17.94 4.07
C ALA A 226 10.08 -18.60 4.55
N TRP A 227 9.17 -17.79 5.08
CA TRP A 227 7.84 -18.26 5.41
C TRP A 227 7.05 -18.57 4.14
N GLY A 228 6.15 -19.53 4.25
CA GLY A 228 5.23 -19.90 3.19
C GLY A 228 3.92 -20.42 3.73
N ARG A 229 2.99 -20.66 2.81
CA ARG A 229 1.71 -21.32 3.09
C ARG A 229 1.55 -22.57 2.24
N SER A 230 0.97 -23.60 2.83
CA SER A 230 0.58 -24.81 2.10
C SER A 230 -0.84 -25.20 2.45
N LEU A 231 -1.62 -25.52 1.42
CA LEU A 231 -2.97 -26.06 1.54
C LEU A 231 -2.96 -27.46 0.93
N TYR A 232 -3.62 -28.41 1.57
CA TYR A 232 -3.65 -29.81 1.13
C TYR A 232 -5.08 -30.25 0.90
N LEU A 233 -5.30 -31.14 -0.06
CA LEU A 233 -6.62 -31.64 -0.48
C LEU A 233 -7.47 -32.07 0.72
N SER A 234 -6.96 -33.01 1.50
CA SER A 234 -7.68 -33.64 2.61
C SER A 234 -7.72 -32.82 3.91
N ASN A 235 -7.13 -31.62 3.93
CA ASN A 235 -7.08 -30.78 5.13
C ASN A 235 -7.93 -29.52 4.98
N SER A 236 -8.65 -29.18 6.05
CA SER A 236 -9.34 -27.88 6.20
C SER A 236 -8.43 -26.79 6.78
N THR A 237 -7.20 -27.13 7.18
CA THR A 237 -6.24 -26.20 7.77
C THR A 237 -5.35 -25.55 6.72
N VAL A 238 -4.86 -24.35 6.98
CA VAL A 238 -3.71 -23.76 6.25
C VAL A 238 -2.43 -24.05 7.04
N ARG A 239 -1.41 -24.61 6.38
CA ARG A 239 -0.11 -24.87 6.99
C ARG A 239 0.81 -23.66 6.84
N ARG A 240 1.31 -23.13 7.95
CA ARG A 240 2.37 -22.11 7.99
C ARG A 240 3.71 -22.76 8.35
N SER A 241 4.72 -22.62 7.50
CA SER A 241 6.04 -23.19 7.76
C SER A 241 7.17 -22.39 7.10
N LEU A 242 8.38 -22.56 7.63
CA LEU A 242 9.61 -22.14 6.98
C LEU A 242 9.95 -23.14 5.87
N ASN A 243 10.38 -22.61 4.72
CA ASN A 243 10.82 -23.39 3.58
C ASN A 243 12.19 -22.85 3.10
N LEU A 244 13.06 -23.77 2.68
CA LEU A 244 14.36 -23.42 2.10
C LEU A 244 14.16 -22.72 0.76
N LYS A 245 14.71 -21.51 0.64
CA LYS A 245 14.54 -20.62 -0.53
C LYS A 245 15.00 -21.23 -1.86
N THR A 246 15.90 -22.22 -1.79
CA THR A 246 16.59 -22.83 -2.94
C THR A 246 16.04 -24.18 -3.37
N HIS A 247 15.19 -24.84 -2.56
CA HIS A 247 14.82 -26.23 -2.81
C HIS A 247 13.71 -26.37 -3.84
N ASN A 248 12.63 -25.64 -3.61
CA ASN A 248 11.40 -25.77 -4.39
C ASN A 248 11.04 -24.43 -5.01
N LYS A 249 10.25 -24.52 -6.08
CA LYS A 249 9.57 -23.42 -6.72
C LYS A 249 8.10 -23.49 -6.33
N TYR A 250 7.58 -22.39 -5.79
CA TYR A 250 6.20 -22.27 -5.33
C TYR A 250 5.51 -21.12 -6.08
N SER A 251 4.18 -21.11 -6.03
CA SER A 251 3.38 -20.00 -6.52
C SER A 251 3.55 -18.77 -5.63
N CYS A 252 3.06 -17.63 -6.12
CA CYS A 252 2.96 -16.41 -5.35
C CYS A 252 1.65 -15.69 -5.69
N ARG A 253 1.11 -14.99 -4.70
CA ARG A 253 0.06 -13.98 -4.91
C ARG A 253 0.66 -12.60 -4.79
N CYS A 254 -0.02 -11.60 -5.31
CA CYS A 254 0.34 -10.20 -5.11
C CYS A 254 -0.74 -9.53 -4.26
N VAL A 255 -0.31 -8.63 -3.37
CA VAL A 255 -1.18 -7.84 -2.50
C VAL A 255 -0.93 -6.35 -2.73
N SER A 256 -1.97 -5.53 -2.62
CA SER A 256 -1.88 -4.09 -2.84
C SER A 256 -1.07 -3.40 -1.74
N ASN A 257 -0.29 -2.39 -2.12
CA ASN A 257 0.44 -1.57 -1.15
C ASN A 257 -0.54 -0.84 -0.22
N ASN A 258 -1.63 -0.32 -0.79
CA ASN A 258 -2.64 0.41 -0.06
C ASN A 258 -3.60 -0.54 0.67
N THR A 259 -4.06 -0.10 1.83
CA THR A 259 -5.18 -0.73 2.53
C THR A 259 -6.50 -0.19 2.02
N VAL A 260 -7.47 -1.07 1.85
CA VAL A 260 -8.87 -0.69 1.71
C VAL A 260 -9.35 -0.17 3.05
N VAL A 261 -9.73 1.11 3.09
CA VAL A 261 -10.48 1.63 4.22
C VAL A 261 -11.91 1.16 4.02
N ALA A 262 -12.34 0.21 4.83
CA ALA A 262 -13.75 -0.06 4.98
C ALA A 262 -14.35 1.20 5.59
N VAL A 263 -14.91 2.07 4.76
CA VAL A 263 -15.96 2.96 5.21
C VAL A 263 -17.07 1.98 5.57
N SER A 264 -17.16 1.61 6.85
CA SER A 264 -18.39 1.06 7.39
C SER A 264 -19.50 1.91 6.79
N LYS A 265 -20.60 1.32 6.32
CA LYS A 265 -21.84 2.10 6.29
C LYS A 265 -22.05 2.54 7.72
N VAL A 266 -21.47 3.68 8.05
CA VAL A 266 -21.93 4.57 9.05
C VAL A 266 -23.35 4.80 8.55
N ALA A 267 -24.32 4.06 9.12
CA ALA A 267 -25.67 4.59 9.21
C ALA A 267 -25.45 6.04 9.59
N PRO A 268 -25.90 7.03 8.79
CA PRO A 268 -25.44 8.42 8.91
C PRO A 268 -25.45 8.73 10.39
N SER A 269 -24.27 8.64 11.00
CA SER A 269 -24.06 9.25 12.28
C SER A 269 -24.03 10.68 11.81
N ASN A 270 -24.78 11.50 12.52
CA ASN A 270 -24.71 12.93 12.38
C ASN A 270 -23.26 13.31 12.69
N VAL A 271 -22.37 13.11 11.72
CA VAL A 271 -21.16 13.89 11.57
C VAL A 271 -21.76 15.22 11.20
N SER A 272 -21.91 16.05 12.23
CA SER A 272 -22.00 17.49 12.15
C SER A 272 -20.88 17.95 11.23
N GLU A 273 -21.12 17.95 9.92
CA GLU A 273 -20.17 18.46 8.95
C GLU A 273 -20.09 19.96 9.21
N ILE A 274 -19.04 20.39 9.92
CA ILE A 274 -18.85 21.79 10.25
C ILE A 274 -18.62 22.54 8.93
N GLU A 275 -19.47 23.49 8.61
CA GLU A 275 -19.35 24.26 7.37
C GLU A 275 -18.89 25.69 7.65
N VAL A 276 -18.01 26.25 6.81
CA VAL A 276 -17.59 27.65 6.90
C VAL A 276 -18.00 28.40 5.63
N TYR A 277 -18.98 29.31 5.75
CA TYR A 277 -19.55 30.05 4.62
C TYR A 277 -19.88 31.52 4.96
N PRO A 278 -19.94 32.42 3.96
CA PRO A 278 -19.54 32.21 2.57
C PRO A 278 -18.02 32.10 2.42
N ASN A 279 -17.57 31.32 1.45
CA ASN A 279 -16.18 31.26 1.02
C ASN A 279 -16.14 31.23 -0.52
N PRO A 280 -15.65 32.28 -1.21
CA PRO A 280 -15.03 33.49 -0.66
C PRO A 280 -15.96 34.40 0.17
N THR A 281 -15.39 35.25 1.02
CA THR A 281 -16.11 36.21 1.89
C THR A 281 -15.61 37.65 1.65
N THR A 282 -16.43 38.66 1.95
CA THR A 282 -16.01 40.08 2.05
C THR A 282 -15.63 40.49 3.48
N GLY A 283 -15.72 39.57 4.45
CA GLY A 283 -15.41 39.82 5.85
C GLY A 283 -16.21 38.94 6.80
N ARG A 284 -17.51 38.79 6.57
CA ARG A 284 -18.37 37.98 7.44
C ARG A 284 -18.31 36.51 7.08
N ILE A 285 -18.08 35.65 8.07
CA ILE A 285 -18.19 34.19 7.93
C ILE A 285 -19.04 33.60 9.05
N THR A 286 -19.75 32.53 8.72
CA THR A 286 -20.52 31.68 9.62
C THR A 286 -19.83 30.33 9.65
N ILE A 287 -19.63 29.81 10.85
CA ILE A 287 -19.17 28.45 11.13
C ILE A 287 -20.41 27.71 11.63
N ASP A 288 -20.99 26.86 10.80
CA ASP A 288 -22.17 26.05 11.10
C ASP A 288 -21.71 24.78 11.82
N LEU A 289 -22.10 24.62 13.08
CA LEU A 289 -21.68 23.54 13.96
C LEU A 289 -22.67 22.38 13.97
N LYS A 290 -23.81 22.45 13.25
CA LYS A 290 -24.74 21.34 12.98
C LYS A 290 -24.94 20.32 14.12
N GLU A 291 -25.41 20.77 15.29
CA GLU A 291 -25.69 19.93 16.47
C GLU A 291 -24.46 19.45 17.27
N GLU A 292 -23.29 20.09 17.15
CA GLU A 292 -22.16 19.85 18.06
C GLU A 292 -22.56 20.06 19.53
N THR A 293 -22.51 18.98 20.32
CA THR A 293 -22.74 19.03 21.77
C THR A 293 -21.39 18.92 22.50
N GLY A 294 -20.81 20.04 22.91
CA GLY A 294 -19.54 20.04 23.63
C GLY A 294 -18.87 21.41 23.74
N GLU A 295 -17.65 21.43 24.27
CA GLU A 295 -16.80 22.62 24.25
C GLU A 295 -16.21 22.78 22.83
N VAL A 296 -16.61 23.85 22.15
CA VAL A 296 -16.09 24.21 20.83
C VAL A 296 -15.16 25.42 20.94
N PHE A 297 -13.96 25.29 20.36
CA PHE A 297 -12.95 26.34 20.28
C PHE A 297 -12.67 26.68 18.83
N VAL A 298 -12.78 27.96 18.48
CA VAL A 298 -12.54 28.48 17.13
C VAL A 298 -11.31 29.36 17.14
N GLN A 299 -10.39 29.14 16.21
CA GLN A 299 -9.25 30.01 15.94
C GLN A 299 -9.18 30.37 14.46
N VAL A 300 -8.70 31.57 14.13
CA VAL A 300 -8.41 31.94 12.75
C VAL A 300 -6.97 32.40 12.66
N PHE A 301 -6.24 31.85 11.69
CA PHE A 301 -4.85 32.15 11.44
C PHE A 301 -4.65 32.80 10.07
N SER A 302 -3.70 33.72 9.95
CA SER A 302 -3.20 34.18 8.65
C SER A 302 -2.35 33.09 7.96
N VAL A 303 -2.00 33.29 6.69
CA VAL A 303 -1.05 32.41 5.97
C VAL A 303 0.34 32.33 6.61
N SER A 304 0.75 33.33 7.39
CA SER A 304 2.01 33.33 8.13
C SER A 304 1.93 32.59 9.47
N GLY A 305 0.76 32.05 9.83
CA GLY A 305 0.51 31.36 11.10
C GLY A 305 0.20 32.29 12.27
N GLN A 306 -0.03 33.59 12.02
CA GLN A 306 -0.42 34.53 13.07
C GLN A 306 -1.90 34.31 13.43
N LEU A 307 -2.20 34.15 14.72
CA LEU A 307 -3.57 34.11 15.23
C LEU A 307 -4.23 35.49 15.09
N VAL A 308 -5.36 35.55 14.41
CA VAL A 308 -6.10 36.80 14.12
C VAL A 308 -7.51 36.82 14.72
N TYR A 309 -8.02 35.68 15.19
CA TYR A 309 -9.28 35.56 15.92
C TYR A 309 -9.25 34.31 16.80
N GLU A 310 -9.85 34.37 17.99
CA GLU A 310 -10.14 33.20 18.82
C GLU A 310 -11.51 33.35 19.50
N ALA A 311 -12.19 32.23 19.73
CA ALA A 311 -13.39 32.15 20.54
C ALA A 311 -13.42 30.80 21.29
N GLU A 312 -13.59 30.86 22.61
CA GLU A 312 -13.74 29.70 23.48
C GLU A 312 -15.21 29.49 23.86
N ASN A 313 -15.56 28.23 24.15
CA ASN A 313 -16.88 27.84 24.63
C ASN A 313 -18.01 28.31 23.70
N VAL A 314 -17.81 28.16 22.39
CA VAL A 314 -18.85 28.47 21.41
C VAL A 314 -20.04 27.53 21.62
N GLN A 315 -21.23 28.11 21.83
CA GLN A 315 -22.47 27.38 22.12
C GLN A 315 -23.50 27.60 21.00
N GLY A 316 -24.28 26.56 20.69
CA GLY A 316 -25.35 26.59 19.70
C GLY A 316 -24.91 26.08 18.32
N ASP A 317 -25.84 26.09 17.37
CA ASP A 317 -25.67 25.40 16.08
C ASP A 317 -24.76 26.17 15.09
N SER A 318 -24.34 27.39 15.41
CA SER A 318 -23.43 28.15 14.56
C SER A 318 -22.73 29.29 15.30
N HIS A 319 -21.59 29.72 14.76
CA HIS A 319 -20.80 30.85 15.23
C HIS A 319 -20.51 31.81 14.09
N GLN A 320 -20.90 33.08 14.25
CA GLN A 320 -20.61 34.12 13.27
C GLN A 320 -19.45 34.98 13.74
N LEU A 321 -18.50 35.24 12.83
CA LEU A 321 -17.41 36.17 13.07
C LEU A 321 -17.20 37.11 11.89
N GLU A 322 -16.66 38.29 12.19
CA GLU A 322 -16.26 39.29 11.21
C GLU A 322 -14.72 39.29 11.12
N LEU A 323 -14.20 38.86 9.98
CA LEU A 323 -12.77 38.77 9.71
C LEU A 323 -12.23 40.15 9.35
N ASN A 324 -11.96 40.96 10.36
CA ASN A 324 -11.44 42.34 10.24
C ASN A 324 -9.94 42.40 9.85
N GLN A 325 -9.56 41.62 8.84
CA GLN A 325 -8.19 41.53 8.32
C GLN A 325 -8.16 41.92 6.82
N PRO A 326 -6.99 42.24 6.24
CA PRO A 326 -6.87 42.53 4.81
C PRO A 326 -7.37 41.40 3.90
N GLU A 327 -7.56 41.69 2.61
CA GLU A 327 -7.81 40.66 1.60
C GLU A 327 -6.68 39.61 1.61
N GLY A 328 -7.05 38.33 1.46
CA GLY A 328 -6.08 37.25 1.56
C GLY A 328 -6.68 35.91 1.99
N ILE A 329 -5.80 34.95 2.22
CA ILE A 329 -6.17 33.60 2.68
C ILE A 329 -6.01 33.52 4.19
N TYR A 330 -7.00 32.90 4.83
CA TYR A 330 -7.02 32.64 6.26
C TYR A 330 -7.38 31.18 6.50
N PHE A 331 -6.95 30.65 7.64
CA PHE A 331 -7.28 29.30 8.07
C PHE A 331 -8.11 29.35 9.33
N VAL A 332 -9.36 28.91 9.26
CA VAL A 332 -10.23 28.72 10.41
C VAL A 332 -9.98 27.33 10.96
N GLU A 333 -9.71 27.20 12.24
CA GLU A 333 -9.50 25.95 12.94
C GLU A 333 -10.58 25.80 14.01
N VAL A 334 -11.33 24.71 13.97
CA VAL A 334 -12.40 24.40 14.92
C VAL A 334 -11.98 23.15 15.68
N THR A 335 -11.87 23.27 17.00
CA THR A 335 -11.51 22.17 17.90
C THR A 335 -12.75 21.83 18.72
N THR A 336 -13.17 20.57 18.66
CA THR A 336 -14.26 20.00 19.45
C THR A 336 -13.70 18.91 20.37
N THR A 337 -14.55 18.29 21.17
CA THR A 337 -14.18 17.10 21.96
C THR A 337 -13.83 15.89 21.09
N GLU A 338 -14.30 15.86 19.84
CA GLU A 338 -14.08 14.75 18.91
C GLU A 338 -12.81 14.91 18.07
N GLY A 339 -12.34 16.14 17.87
CA GLY A 339 -11.15 16.39 17.08
C GLY A 339 -10.94 17.85 16.71
N LYS A 340 -10.12 18.06 15.67
CA LYS A 340 -9.76 19.37 15.17
C LYS A 340 -9.89 19.38 13.65
N GLU A 341 -10.66 20.33 13.14
CA GLU A 341 -10.88 20.56 11.71
C GLU A 341 -10.33 21.92 11.29
N ARG A 342 -9.87 22.01 10.03
CA ARG A 342 -9.24 23.23 9.50
C ARG A 342 -9.76 23.57 8.11
N PHE A 343 -10.26 24.79 7.97
CA PHE A 343 -10.90 25.31 6.77
C PHE A 343 -10.08 26.46 6.18
N LYS A 344 -9.91 26.47 4.86
CA LYS A 344 -9.31 27.59 4.12
C LYS A 344 -10.40 28.58 3.74
N VAL A 345 -10.30 29.83 4.19
CA VAL A 345 -11.19 30.94 3.85
C VAL A 345 -10.45 31.96 2.98
N VAL A 346 -11.08 32.39 1.89
CA VAL A 346 -10.56 33.45 1.02
C VAL A 346 -11.37 34.73 1.27
N LYS A 347 -10.72 35.77 1.79
CA LYS A 347 -11.31 37.10 1.93
C LYS A 347 -10.99 37.98 0.72
N LEU A 348 -12.04 38.50 0.10
CA LEU A 348 -12.01 39.47 -0.99
C LEU A 348 -12.34 40.87 -0.45
N GLN A 349 -12.16 41.90 -1.29
CA GLN A 349 -12.43 43.30 -0.96
C GLN A 349 -13.85 43.58 -0.48
#